data_AF-D4E6A8-F1
#
_entry.id   AF-D4E6A8-F1
#
_cell.length_a   1.000
_cell.length_b   1.000
_cell.length_c   1.000
_cell.angle_alpha   90.00
_cell.angle_beta   90.00
_cell.angle_gamma   90.00
#
_symmetry.space_group_name_H-M   'P 1'
#
loop_
_entity.id
_entity.type
_entity.pdbx_description
1 polymer ?
#
loop_
_entity_poly.entity_id
_entity_poly.type
_entity_poly.pdbx_seq_one_letter_code
_entity_poly.pdbx_strand_id
1 'polypeptide(L)' 'MFISLLFLLYAILMVSVGLNEIYCRTTGNSAFLLLFLFILAGCLTLLALLWRLTERQNRKPRR' A
#
# COMPACT_ATOMS: atom_id res chain seq x y z
N MET A 1 12.87 -7.37 10.28
CA MET A 1 11.52 -7.45 9.69
C MET A 1 11.11 -6.15 9.00
N PHE A 2 11.21 -4.99 9.66
CA PHE A 2 10.78 -3.70 9.07
C PHE A 2 11.55 -3.33 7.79
N ILE A 3 12.87 -3.53 7.77
CA ILE A 3 13.72 -3.25 6.59
C ILE A 3 13.35 -4.16 5.41
N SER A 4 13.11 -5.45 5.65
CA SER A 4 12.67 -6.40 4.61
C SER A 4 11.31 -6.01 4.02
N LEU A 5 10.41 -5.49 4.85
CA LEU A 5 9.11 -4.97 4.41
C LEU A 5 9.26 -3.74 3.49
N LEU A 6 10.20 -2.84 3.81
CA LEU A 6 10.51 -1.67 2.98
C LEU A 6 11.09 -2.07 1.62
N PHE A 7 11.99 -3.05 1.57
CA PHE A 7 12.53 -3.58 0.31
C PHE A 7 11.44 -4.24 -0.54
N LEU A 8 10.54 -5.01 0.07
CA LEU A 8 9.42 -5.61 -0.64
C LEU A 8 8.49 -4.53 -1.22
N LEU A 9 8.15 -3.50 -0.42
CA LEU A 9 7.32 -2.39 -0.87
C LEU A 9 7.97 -1.63 -2.03
N TYR A 10 9.27 -1.40 -1.95
CA TYR A 10 10.05 -0.76 -3.01
C TYR A 10 10.06 -1.60 -4.30
N ALA A 11 10.24 -2.93 -4.19
CA ALA A 11 10.20 -3.83 -5.33
C ALA A 11 8.82 -3.82 -6.02
N ILE A 12 7.74 -3.86 -5.23
CA ILE A 12 6.37 -3.76 -5.75
C ILE A 12 6.15 -2.41 -6.48
N LEU A 13 6.63 -1.31 -5.90
CA LEU A 13 6.56 0.01 -6.54
C LEU A 13 7.30 0.04 -7.88
N MET A 14 8.52 -0.50 -7.94
CA MET A 14 9.31 -0.56 -9.17
C MET A 14 8.61 -1.37 -10.28
N VAL A 15 8.03 -2.52 -9.94
CA VAL A 15 7.26 -3.33 -10.90
C VAL A 15 6.02 -2.58 -11.39
N SER A 16 5.28 -1.93 -10.49
CA SER A 16 4.09 -1.16 -10.86
C SER A 16 4.39 0.06 -11.72
N VAL A 17 5.53 0.73 -11.52
CA VAL A 17 6.01 1.80 -12.41
C VAL A 17 6.26 1.27 -13.81
N GLY A 18 6.98 0.15 -13.93
CA GLY A 18 7.25 -0.48 -15.23
C GLY A 18 5.97 -0.93 -15.94
N LEU A 19 5.04 -1.56 -15.22
CA LEU A 19 3.74 -1.95 -15.77
C LEU A 19 2.92 -0.74 -16.24
N ASN A 20 2.91 0.35 -15.47
CA ASN A 20 2.23 1.57 -15.87
C ASN A 20 2.86 2.19 -17.12
N GLU A 21 4.18 2.16 -17.27
CA GLU A 21 4.84 2.70 -18.45
C GLU A 21 4.47 1.89 -19.70
N ILE A 22 4.45 0.56 -19.61
CA ILE A 22 3.98 -0.34 -20.68
C ILE A 22 2.49 -0.09 -20.99
N TYR A 23 1.67 0.08 -19.96
CA TYR A 23 0.24 0.35 -20.12
C TYR A 23 0.00 1.72 -20.77
N CYS A 24 0.72 2.76 -20.34
CA CYS A 24 0.63 4.10 -20.90
C CYS A 24 1.13 4.14 -22.35
N ARG A 25 2.16 3.35 -22.68
CA ARG A 25 2.63 3.17 -24.07
C ARG A 25 1.58 2.51 -24.97
N THR A 26 0.78 1.58 -24.44
CA THR A 26 -0.17 0.78 -25.24
C THR A 26 -1.56 1.42 -25.33
N THR A 27 -2.03 2.08 -24.27
CA THR A 27 -3.37 2.69 -24.21
C THR A 27 -3.36 4.22 -24.21
N GLY A 28 -2.19 4.86 -24.04
CA GLY A 28 -2.09 6.32 -23.90
C GLY A 28 -2.60 6.84 -22.55
N ASN A 29 -3.00 5.97 -21.64
CA ASN A 29 -3.59 6.35 -20.36
C ASN A 29 -2.61 6.10 -19.20
N SER A 30 -2.36 7.15 -18.40
CA SER A 30 -1.46 7.13 -17.24
C SER A 30 -2.19 6.97 -15.90
N ALA A 31 -3.50 6.74 -15.90
CA ALA A 31 -4.31 6.66 -14.68
C ALA A 31 -4.00 5.40 -13.83
N PHE A 32 -3.37 4.37 -14.41
CA PHE A 32 -3.13 3.09 -13.74
C PHE A 32 -2.23 3.23 -12.50
N LEU A 33 -1.10 3.96 -12.61
CA LEU A 33 -0.20 4.19 -11.49
C LEU A 33 -0.82 5.05 -10.40
N LEU A 34 -1.61 6.05 -10.79
CA LEU A 34 -2.30 6.92 -9.83
C LEU A 34 -3.35 6.13 -9.05
N LEU A 35 -4.12 5.27 -9.72
CA LEU A 35 -5.07 4.35 -9.08
C LEU A 35 -4.36 3.37 -8.15
N PHE A 36 -3.23 2.80 -8.60
CA PHE A 36 -2.43 1.87 -7.82
C PHE A 36 -1.88 2.50 -6.54
N LEU A 37 -1.32 3.71 -6.62
CA LEU A 37 -0.86 4.48 -5.46
C LEU A 37 -1.99 4.78 -4.49
N PHE A 38 -3.18 5.12 -5.01
CA PHE A 38 -4.35 5.41 -4.17
C PHE A 38 -4.83 4.18 -3.41
N ILE A 39 -4.87 3.01 -4.06
CA ILE A 39 -5.20 1.73 -3.42
C ILE A 39 -4.17 1.37 -2.35
N LEU A 40 -2.87 1.52 -2.65
CA LEU A 40 -1.78 1.29 -1.70
C LEU A 40 -1.90 2.19 -0.45
N ALA A 41 -2.14 3.49 -0.64
CA ALA A 41 -2.36 4.43 0.45
C ALA A 41 -3.61 4.06 1.28
N GLY A 42 -4.68 3.63 0.60
CA GLY A 42 -5.88 3.08 1.23
C GLY A 42 -5.58 1.87 2.12
N CYS A 43 -4.83 0.89 1.60
CA CYS A 43 -4.45 -0.29 2.38
C CYS A 43 -3.58 0.07 3.60
N LEU A 44 -2.59 0.96 3.44
CA LEU A 44 -1.72 1.41 4.52
C LEU A 44 -2.49 2.14 5.64
N THR A 45 -3.40 3.04 5.26
CA THR A 45 -4.25 3.77 6.23
C THR A 45 -5.20 2.84 6.96
N LEU A 46 -5.79 1.86 6.26
CA LEU A 46 -6.71 0.89 6.84
C LEU A 46 -5.97 -0.07 7.80
N LEU A 47 -4.76 -0.49 7.44
CA LEU A 47 -3.88 -1.29 8.30
C LEU A 47 -3.48 -0.50 9.57
N ALA A 48 -3.15 0.79 9.44
CA ALA A 48 -2.85 1.66 10.58
C ALA A 48 -4.06 1.88 11.49
N LEU A 49 -5.27 2.00 10.92
CA LEU A 49 -6.52 2.09 11.68
C LEU A 49 -6.83 0.80 12.42
N LEU A 50 -6.70 -0.35 11.76
CA LEU A 50 -6.84 -1.67 12.37
C LEU A 50 -5.86 -1.82 13.54
N TRP A 51 -4.59 -1.47 13.34
CA TRP A 51 -3.58 -1.49 14.39
C TRP A 51 -3.99 -0.64 15.61
N ARG A 52 -4.44 0.61 15.37
CA ARG A 52 -4.92 1.50 16.44
C ARG A 52 -6.16 0.94 17.17
N LEU A 53 -7.09 0.31 16.44
CA LEU A 53 -8.27 -0.33 17.03
C LEU A 53 -7.89 -1.55 17.88
N THR A 54 -6.97 -2.38 17.40
CA THR A 54 -6.44 -3.53 18.12
C THR A 54 -5.68 -3.11 19.38
N GLU A 55 -4.88 -2.04 19.33
CA GLU A 55 -4.24 -1.46 20.53
C GLU A 55 -5.27 -0.95 21.54
N ARG A 56 -6.33 -0.26 21.08
CA ARG A 56 -7.42 0.19 21.97
C ARG A 56 -8.18 -0.97 22.60
N GLN A 57 -8.41 -2.06 21.87
CA GLN A 57 -9.02 -3.27 22.42
C GLN A 57 -8.13 -3.97 23.44
N ASN A 58 -6.81 -4.03 23.20
CA ASN A 58 -5.85 -4.60 24.15
C ASN A 58 -5.67 -3.75 25.42
N ARG A 59 -6.03 -2.46 25.39
CA ARG A 59 -6.03 -1.58 26.59
C ARG A 59 -7.32 -1.62 27.42
N LYS A 60 -8.37 -2.35 27.03
CA LYS A 60 -9.50 -2.57 27.95
C LYS A 60 -9.02 -3.49 29.09
N PRO A 61 -9.05 -3.07 30.37
CA PRO A 61 -8.82 -4.00 31.46
C PRO A 61 -9.86 -5.11 31.34
N ARG A 62 -9.39 -6.36 31.25
CA ARG A 62 -10.23 -7.54 31.46
C ARG A 62 -10.79 -7.40 32.88
N ARG A 63 -12.03 -6.92 32.99
CA ARG A 63 -12.88 -7.15 34.15
C ARG A 63 -13.57 -8.49 33.96
#